data_AF-A0A7X7Q003-F1
#
_entry.id   AF-A0A7X7Q003-F1
#
_cell.length_a   1.000
_cell.length_b   1.000
_cell.length_c   1.000
_cell.angle_alpha   90.00
_cell.angle_beta   90.00
_cell.angle_gamma   90.00
#
_symmetry.space_group_name_H-M   'P 1'
#
loop_
_entity.id
_entity.type
_entity.pdbx_description
1 polymer ?
#
loop_
_entity_poly.entity_id
_entity_poly.type
_entity_poly.pdbx_seq_one_letter_code
_entity_poly.pdbx_strand_id
1 'polypeptide(L)'
;MMKKRLAEICLCSLCFVAYDATAECVRPEPTFKVPDGKTANAEQMATAQRDVVAFADAAAEYARCLEGELGQKALGKDDAEKAKLGEAYAATYAPVAQQATGLVMCFNEQLEAFKASGGGQSMRPADCAQHIAAAANRTSAAPSTDELIVEASGHTFEVPSGQWRFLLARDAAPRGCTAGSTNRCYYRAVIVLNESDETLECTGEISYDGTDIAGNPKVEAKALVLERSSRVITSSLAQETVSASVFDATCTARPKLPALSTPAKCKYEVVTPVAIADYYPPASRAAGEEGPVTVEFSLRGKAANPHDVRAVASSLYPALDEAAVKAVSDMVMSSNCPNSRYRLRVSFKLE
;
A
#
# COMPACT_ATOMS: atom_id res chain seq x y z
N MET A 1 -86.96 -11.61 -20.88
CA MET A 1 -86.46 -12.22 -22.14
C MET A 1 -84.94 -12.13 -22.16
N MET A 2 -84.27 -13.26 -22.42
CA MET A 2 -82.82 -13.45 -22.41
C MET A 2 -82.07 -12.64 -23.49
N LYS A 3 -80.84 -12.23 -23.16
CA LYS A 3 -79.56 -12.40 -23.92
C LYS A 3 -78.44 -11.69 -23.12
N LYS A 4 -77.52 -12.37 -22.41
CA LYS A 4 -76.22 -12.96 -22.85
C LYS A 4 -75.53 -12.07 -23.91
N ARG A 5 -74.26 -11.65 -23.81
CA ARG A 5 -73.05 -12.13 -23.11
C ARG A 5 -71.84 -11.21 -23.47
N LEU A 6 -70.76 -11.25 -22.66
CA LEU A 6 -69.32 -11.06 -23.01
C LEU A 6 -68.85 -9.63 -23.39
N ALA A 7 -67.68 -9.11 -23.00
CA ALA A 7 -66.54 -9.56 -22.19
C ALA A 7 -65.71 -8.32 -21.78
N GLU A 8 -65.28 -8.23 -20.53
CA GLU A 8 -64.31 -7.25 -20.05
C GLU A 8 -62.89 -7.74 -20.34
N ILE A 9 -62.12 -6.94 -21.10
CA ILE A 9 -60.65 -7.01 -21.13
C ILE A 9 -60.17 -5.67 -20.55
N CYS A 10 -59.83 -5.69 -19.27
CA CYS A 10 -59.23 -4.55 -18.58
C CYS A 10 -57.72 -4.60 -18.84
N LEU A 11 -57.25 -3.76 -19.77
CA LEU A 11 -55.84 -3.58 -20.07
C LEU A 11 -55.22 -2.71 -18.96
N CYS A 12 -54.63 -3.34 -17.93
CA CYS A 12 -53.81 -2.64 -16.95
C CYS A 12 -52.49 -2.20 -17.61
N SER A 13 -52.47 -0.98 -18.16
CA SER A 13 -51.23 -0.29 -18.50
C SER A 13 -50.45 0.00 -17.21
N LEU A 14 -49.42 -0.82 -16.94
CA LEU A 14 -48.36 -0.46 -16.00
C LEU A 14 -47.61 0.75 -16.58
N CYS A 15 -47.90 1.94 -16.06
CA CYS A 15 -46.99 3.08 -16.16
C CYS A 15 -45.76 2.78 -15.31
N PHE A 16 -44.71 2.23 -15.92
CA PHE A 16 -43.36 2.32 -15.38
C PHE A 16 -42.95 3.79 -15.44
N VAL A 17 -43.00 4.46 -14.29
CA VAL A 17 -42.34 5.75 -14.11
C VAL A 17 -40.84 5.46 -14.15
N ALA A 18 -40.21 5.75 -15.28
CA ALA A 18 -38.76 5.79 -15.38
C ALA A 18 -38.28 6.92 -14.47
N TYR A 19 -37.70 6.57 -13.32
CA TYR A 19 -36.83 7.48 -12.59
C TYR A 19 -35.57 7.63 -13.45
N ASP A 20 -35.47 8.71 -14.23
CA ASP A 20 -34.18 9.19 -14.70
C ASP A 20 -33.44 9.77 -13.49
N ALA A 21 -32.81 8.89 -12.71
CA ALA A 21 -31.80 9.30 -11.74
C ALA A 21 -30.54 9.64 -12.52
N THR A 22 -30.41 10.87 -13.02
CA THR A 22 -29.09 11.44 -13.26
C THR A 22 -28.45 11.60 -11.89
N ALA A 23 -27.74 10.57 -11.42
CA ALA A 23 -26.92 10.68 -10.23
C ALA A 23 -25.80 11.67 -10.53
N GLU A 24 -26.01 12.95 -10.21
CA GLU A 24 -24.94 13.96 -10.23
C GLU A 24 -23.80 13.44 -9.37
N CYS A 25 -22.56 13.50 -9.87
CA CYS A 25 -21.41 13.09 -9.09
C CYS A 25 -21.26 14.04 -7.89
N VAL A 26 -21.66 13.58 -6.71
CA VAL A 26 -21.56 14.35 -5.47
C VAL A 26 -20.14 14.24 -4.94
N ARG A 27 -19.46 15.38 -4.85
CA ARG A 27 -18.14 15.47 -4.24
C ARG A 27 -18.23 15.06 -2.76
N PRO A 28 -17.46 14.06 -2.30
CA PRO A 28 -17.45 13.70 -0.89
C PRO A 28 -16.72 14.75 -0.07
N GLU A 29 -17.25 15.05 1.11
CA GLU A 29 -16.59 15.87 2.12
C GLU A 29 -16.38 15.05 3.40
N PRO A 30 -15.20 15.14 4.04
CA PRO A 30 -14.96 14.41 5.28
C PRO A 30 -15.73 15.09 6.41
N THR A 31 -16.72 14.38 6.96
CA THR A 31 -17.51 14.83 8.12
C THR A 31 -16.87 14.47 9.46
N PHE A 32 -15.76 13.74 9.43
CA PHE A 32 -15.04 13.26 10.60
C PHE A 32 -13.78 14.09 10.89
N LYS A 33 -13.15 13.81 12.04
CA LYS A 33 -11.84 14.35 12.42
C LYS A 33 -10.93 13.21 12.81
N VAL A 34 -9.71 13.20 12.28
CA VAL A 34 -8.66 12.29 12.74
C VAL A 34 -8.30 12.66 14.18
N PRO A 35 -8.38 11.73 15.14
CA PRO A 35 -8.06 12.00 16.53
C PRO A 35 -6.53 11.97 16.76
N ASP A 36 -6.05 12.78 17.71
CA ASP A 36 -4.66 12.81 18.16
C ASP A 36 -4.34 11.52 18.92
N GLY A 37 -3.41 10.75 18.37
CA GLY A 37 -3.05 9.44 18.88
C GLY A 37 -2.51 9.44 20.30
N LYS A 38 -1.92 10.56 20.76
CA LYS A 38 -1.43 10.66 22.14
C LYS A 38 -2.55 10.73 23.16
N THR A 39 -3.75 11.10 22.74
CA THR A 39 -4.86 11.43 23.64
C THR A 39 -6.11 10.59 23.41
N ALA A 40 -6.24 10.01 22.22
CA ALA A 40 -7.34 9.15 21.81
C ALA A 40 -7.28 7.78 22.49
N ASN A 41 -8.44 7.13 22.61
CA ASN A 41 -8.54 5.72 23.01
C ASN A 41 -8.64 4.79 21.79
N ALA A 42 -8.58 3.48 22.02
CA ALA A 42 -8.61 2.48 20.94
C ALA A 42 -9.91 2.53 20.11
N GLU A 43 -11.06 2.80 20.73
CA GLU A 43 -12.35 2.89 20.03
C GLU A 43 -12.41 4.11 19.10
N GLN A 44 -11.87 5.24 19.55
CA GLN A 44 -11.76 6.47 18.77
C GLN A 44 -10.81 6.27 17.57
N MET A 45 -9.66 5.62 17.77
CA MET A 45 -8.73 5.30 16.68
C MET A 45 -9.34 4.32 15.67
N ALA A 46 -10.04 3.28 16.14
CA ALA A 46 -10.72 2.32 15.27
C ALA A 46 -11.88 2.97 14.47
N THR A 47 -12.60 3.91 15.07
CA THR A 47 -13.66 4.67 14.40
C THR A 47 -13.07 5.59 13.35
N ALA A 48 -12.01 6.33 13.68
CA ALA A 48 -11.31 7.17 12.73
C ALA A 48 -10.71 6.38 11.56
N GLN A 49 -10.21 5.16 11.80
CA GLN A 49 -9.76 4.28 10.72
C GLN A 49 -10.91 3.98 9.74
N ARG A 50 -12.09 3.60 10.25
CA ARG A 50 -13.26 3.34 9.42
C ARG A 50 -13.71 4.57 8.65
N ASP A 51 -13.71 5.74 9.28
CA ASP A 51 -14.15 6.99 8.65
C ASP A 51 -13.16 7.46 7.56
N VAL A 52 -11.85 7.32 7.80
CA VAL A 52 -10.79 7.60 6.80
C VAL A 52 -10.93 6.69 5.60
N VAL A 53 -11.13 5.38 5.82
CA VAL A 53 -11.35 4.41 4.74
C VAL A 53 -12.63 4.71 3.98
N ALA A 54 -13.75 4.96 4.68
CA ALA A 54 -15.02 5.28 4.04
C ALA A 54 -14.94 6.55 3.17
N PHE A 55 -14.15 7.54 3.59
CA PHE A 55 -13.92 8.74 2.78
C PHE A 55 -13.03 8.48 1.56
N ALA A 56 -12.00 7.63 1.69
CA ALA A 56 -11.20 7.20 0.55
C ALA A 56 -12.03 6.41 -0.47
N ASP A 57 -12.91 5.52 0.00
CA ASP A 57 -13.86 4.78 -0.83
C ASP A 57 -14.83 5.72 -1.55
N ALA A 58 -15.39 6.71 -0.83
CA ALA A 58 -16.26 7.72 -1.41
C ALA A 58 -15.53 8.59 -2.45
N ALA A 59 -14.25 8.90 -2.24
CA ALA A 59 -13.41 9.60 -3.21
C ALA A 59 -13.19 8.76 -4.48
N ALA A 60 -13.00 7.44 -4.34
CA ALA A 60 -12.88 6.53 -5.47
C ALA A 60 -14.22 6.34 -6.22
N GLU A 61 -15.35 6.32 -5.52
CA GLU A 61 -16.69 6.34 -6.12
C GLU A 61 -16.95 7.61 -6.91
N TYR A 62 -16.57 8.75 -6.34
CA TYR A 62 -16.65 10.05 -7.00
C TYR A 62 -15.80 10.09 -8.28
N ALA A 63 -14.58 9.54 -8.25
CA ALA A 63 -13.74 9.40 -9.43
C ALA A 63 -14.44 8.58 -10.53
N ARG A 64 -14.93 7.38 -10.18
CA ARG A 64 -15.66 6.50 -11.11
C ARG A 64 -16.89 7.17 -11.71
N CYS A 65 -17.63 7.93 -10.91
CA CYS A 65 -18.76 8.71 -11.39
C CYS A 65 -18.33 9.77 -12.42
N LEU A 66 -17.29 10.56 -12.08
CA LEU A 66 -16.76 11.60 -12.96
C LEU A 66 -16.18 11.01 -14.26
N GLU A 67 -15.57 9.81 -14.22
CA GLU A 67 -15.12 9.09 -15.42
C GLU A 67 -16.29 8.67 -16.31
N GLY A 68 -17.41 8.24 -15.71
CA GLY A 68 -18.65 7.97 -16.43
C GLY A 68 -19.20 9.20 -17.14
N GLU A 69 -19.24 10.35 -16.46
CA GLU A 69 -19.64 11.63 -17.08
C GLU A 69 -18.66 12.07 -18.18
N LEU A 70 -17.36 11.91 -17.95
CA LEU A 70 -16.32 12.25 -18.91
C LEU A 70 -16.45 11.41 -20.18
N GLY A 71 -16.64 10.10 -20.04
CA GLY A 71 -16.83 9.17 -21.14
C GLY A 71 -18.03 9.53 -22.02
N GLN A 72 -19.13 9.94 -21.41
CA GLN A 72 -20.32 10.43 -22.13
C GLN A 72 -20.06 11.77 -22.83
N LYS A 73 -19.41 12.72 -22.14
CA LYS A 73 -19.07 14.05 -22.70
C LYS A 73 -18.03 13.96 -23.83
N ALA A 74 -17.21 12.92 -23.86
CA ALA A 74 -16.18 12.68 -24.87
C ALA A 74 -16.69 12.05 -26.17
N LEU A 75 -17.94 11.56 -26.23
CA LEU A 75 -18.50 10.94 -27.43
C LEU A 75 -18.61 11.96 -28.58
N GLY A 76 -18.07 11.60 -29.75
CA GLY A 76 -18.10 12.44 -30.95
C GLY A 76 -17.16 13.65 -30.94
N LYS A 77 -16.34 13.82 -29.89
CA LYS A 77 -15.34 14.89 -29.78
C LYS A 77 -14.00 14.53 -30.42
N ASP A 78 -13.27 15.55 -30.86
CA ASP A 78 -11.90 15.39 -31.33
C ASP A 78 -10.90 15.26 -30.15
N ASP A 79 -9.65 14.93 -30.48
CA ASP A 79 -8.63 14.62 -29.47
C ASP A 79 -8.21 15.85 -28.64
N ALA A 80 -8.25 17.05 -29.23
CA ALA A 80 -7.93 18.29 -28.52
C ALA A 80 -9.04 18.64 -27.50
N GLU A 81 -10.30 18.40 -27.86
CA GLU A 81 -11.42 18.55 -26.93
C GLU A 81 -11.41 17.49 -25.83
N LYS A 82 -11.07 16.24 -26.14
CA LYS A 82 -10.91 15.16 -25.14
C LYS A 82 -9.77 15.47 -24.16
N ALA A 83 -8.66 16.02 -24.64
CA ALA A 83 -7.55 16.44 -23.78
C ALA A 83 -7.99 17.53 -22.78
N LYS A 84 -8.71 18.56 -23.24
CA LYS A 84 -9.28 19.60 -22.36
C LYS A 84 -10.26 19.05 -21.34
N LEU A 85 -11.08 18.08 -21.74
CA LEU A 85 -11.98 17.39 -20.81
C LEU A 85 -11.21 16.58 -19.76
N GLY A 86 -10.12 15.92 -20.13
CA GLY A 86 -9.22 15.22 -19.22
C GLY A 86 -8.51 16.16 -18.23
N GLU A 87 -8.08 17.34 -18.66
CA GLU A 87 -7.52 18.38 -17.79
C GLU A 87 -8.57 18.90 -16.79
N ALA A 88 -9.79 19.17 -17.26
CA ALA A 88 -10.90 19.60 -16.41
C ALA A 88 -11.29 18.53 -15.38
N TYR A 89 -11.30 17.25 -15.79
CA TYR A 89 -11.48 16.11 -14.90
C TYR A 89 -10.40 16.06 -13.82
N ALA A 90 -9.12 16.12 -14.23
CA ALA A 90 -7.99 16.10 -13.30
C ALA A 90 -8.05 17.25 -12.29
N ALA A 91 -8.38 18.47 -12.75
CA ALA A 91 -8.54 19.63 -11.87
C ALA A 91 -9.72 19.48 -10.88
N THR A 92 -10.76 18.74 -11.26
CA THR A 92 -11.95 18.49 -10.43
C THR A 92 -11.68 17.42 -9.37
N TYR A 93 -10.99 16.34 -9.75
CA TYR A 93 -10.71 15.20 -8.87
C TYR A 93 -9.51 15.41 -7.95
N ALA A 94 -8.43 16.06 -8.43
CA ALA A 94 -7.17 16.18 -7.69
C ALA A 94 -7.33 16.71 -6.26
N PRO A 95 -8.16 17.73 -5.96
CA PRO A 95 -8.34 18.20 -4.58
C PRO A 95 -8.94 17.15 -3.64
N VAL A 96 -9.84 16.28 -4.15
CA VAL A 96 -10.46 15.22 -3.35
C VAL A 96 -9.46 14.10 -3.09
N ALA A 97 -8.70 13.71 -4.10
CA ALA A 97 -7.62 12.73 -3.96
C ALA A 97 -6.56 13.19 -2.97
N GLN A 98 -6.08 14.43 -3.10
CA GLN A 98 -5.11 15.04 -2.18
C GLN A 98 -5.62 15.07 -0.73
N GLN A 99 -6.90 15.41 -0.55
CA GLN A 99 -7.53 15.44 0.76
C GLN A 99 -7.64 14.03 1.38
N ALA A 100 -8.01 13.02 0.59
CA ALA A 100 -8.07 11.62 1.04
C ALA A 100 -6.66 11.13 1.45
N THR A 101 -5.67 11.30 0.57
CA THR A 101 -4.26 10.94 0.83
C THR A 101 -3.72 11.65 2.08
N GLY A 102 -3.95 12.96 2.21
CA GLY A 102 -3.51 13.73 3.36
C GLY A 102 -4.14 13.28 4.69
N LEU A 103 -5.42 12.90 4.68
CA LEU A 103 -6.11 12.38 5.86
C LEU A 103 -5.59 10.99 6.26
N VAL A 104 -5.29 10.12 5.29
CA VAL A 104 -4.66 8.81 5.53
C VAL A 104 -3.27 8.98 6.13
N MET A 105 -2.43 9.84 5.56
CA MET A 105 -1.09 10.13 6.10
C MET A 105 -1.15 10.64 7.54
N CYS A 106 -2.06 11.58 7.81
CA CYS A 106 -2.29 12.12 9.14
C CYS A 106 -2.71 10.99 10.12
N PHE A 107 -3.67 10.15 9.73
CA PHE A 107 -4.13 9.04 10.55
C PHE A 107 -3.01 8.04 10.86
N ASN A 108 -2.18 7.69 9.89
CA ASN A 108 -1.07 6.76 10.09
C ASN A 108 -0.04 7.31 11.09
N GLU A 109 0.28 8.61 11.03
CA GLU A 109 1.13 9.24 12.04
C GLU A 109 0.49 9.19 13.43
N GLN A 110 -0.80 9.49 13.54
CA GLN A 110 -1.51 9.42 14.82
C GLN A 110 -1.61 7.98 15.34
N LEU A 111 -1.73 6.99 14.47
CA LEU A 111 -1.72 5.59 14.84
C LEU A 111 -0.38 5.18 15.46
N GLU A 112 0.74 5.63 14.89
CA GLU A 112 2.07 5.40 15.48
C GLU A 112 2.23 6.15 16.81
N ALA A 113 1.73 7.38 16.92
CA ALA A 113 1.72 8.12 18.18
C ALA A 113 0.91 7.40 19.27
N PHE A 114 -0.24 6.83 18.92
CA PHE A 114 -1.09 6.02 19.82
C PHE A 114 -0.39 4.75 20.28
N LYS A 115 0.24 4.01 19.35
CA LYS A 115 1.02 2.81 19.68
C LYS A 115 2.18 3.14 20.63
N ALA A 116 2.81 4.31 20.46
CA ALA A 116 3.94 4.73 21.29
C ALA A 116 3.52 5.24 22.68
N SER A 117 2.38 5.93 22.81
CA SER A 117 1.95 6.54 24.08
C SER A 117 1.02 5.65 24.92
N GLY A 118 0.38 4.64 24.31
CA GLY A 118 -0.73 3.90 24.93
C GLY A 118 -2.06 4.67 24.94
N GLY A 119 -2.11 5.82 24.26
CA GLY A 119 -3.30 6.65 24.13
C GLY A 119 -3.72 7.42 25.40
N GLY A 120 -4.97 7.86 25.40
CA GLY A 120 -5.63 8.56 26.50
C GLY A 120 -7.15 8.34 26.47
N GLN A 121 -7.92 9.24 27.07
CA GLN A 121 -9.40 9.19 27.04
C GLN A 121 -10.06 10.42 26.40
N SER A 122 -9.29 11.38 25.91
CA SER A 122 -9.82 12.63 25.37
C SER A 122 -9.78 12.64 23.84
N MET A 123 -10.92 12.87 23.20
CA MET A 123 -10.99 13.04 21.76
C MET A 123 -10.54 14.44 21.35
N ARG A 124 -9.23 14.63 21.15
CA ARG A 124 -8.70 15.84 20.53
C ARG A 124 -8.46 15.60 19.04
N PRO A 125 -8.87 16.50 18.15
CA PRO A 125 -8.56 16.37 16.73
C PRO A 125 -7.07 16.64 16.48
N ALA A 126 -6.46 15.83 15.63
CA ALA A 126 -5.13 16.08 15.08
C ALA A 126 -5.18 17.20 14.02
N ASP A 127 -4.07 17.93 13.87
CA ASP A 127 -3.91 18.89 12.79
C ASP A 127 -3.39 18.19 11.53
N CYS A 128 -4.29 17.94 10.59
CA CYS A 128 -3.96 17.27 9.34
C CYS A 128 -3.60 18.23 8.19
N ALA A 129 -3.58 19.55 8.42
CA ALA A 129 -3.43 20.53 7.34
C ALA A 129 -2.10 20.38 6.59
N GLN A 130 -1.02 20.09 7.30
CA GLN A 130 0.31 19.90 6.69
C GLN A 130 0.38 18.63 5.83
N HIS A 131 -0.29 17.55 6.23
CA HIS A 131 -0.34 16.31 5.44
C HIS A 131 -1.16 16.48 4.16
N ILE A 132 -2.27 17.21 4.22
CA ILE A 132 -3.08 17.54 3.04
C ILE A 132 -2.30 18.46 2.08
N ALA A 133 -1.59 19.46 2.61
CA ALA A 133 -0.73 20.32 1.80
C ALA A 133 0.46 19.57 1.17
N ALA A 134 1.06 18.63 1.90
CA ALA A 134 2.15 17.79 1.40
C ALA A 134 1.69 16.85 0.27
N ALA A 135 0.46 16.32 0.35
CA ALA A 135 -0.13 15.50 -0.71
C ALA A 135 -0.31 16.27 -2.02
N ALA A 136 -0.49 17.59 -1.98
CA ALA A 136 -0.64 18.44 -3.17
C ALA A 136 0.67 18.68 -3.95
N ASN A 137 1.83 18.47 -3.34
CA ASN A 137 3.14 18.78 -3.92
C ASN A 137 3.97 17.54 -4.34
N ARG A 138 3.40 16.34 -4.31
CA ARG A 138 4.13 15.11 -4.67
C ARG A 138 4.18 14.91 -6.19
N THR A 139 5.34 15.16 -6.78
CA THR A 139 5.73 14.66 -8.13
C THR A 139 6.46 13.32 -8.03
N SER A 140 5.99 12.34 -8.82
CA SER A 140 6.75 11.19 -9.36
C SER A 140 7.61 10.37 -8.38
N ALA A 141 7.00 9.89 -7.29
CA ALA A 141 7.46 8.68 -6.61
C ALA A 141 6.57 7.48 -7.04
N ALA A 142 6.98 6.25 -6.72
CA ALA A 142 6.03 5.14 -6.75
C ALA A 142 4.88 5.46 -5.76
N PRO A 143 3.62 5.37 -6.18
CA PRO A 143 2.48 5.65 -5.31
C PRO A 143 2.49 4.70 -4.11
N SER A 144 2.06 5.18 -2.95
CA SER A 144 1.85 4.29 -1.80
C SER A 144 0.65 3.37 -2.06
N THR A 145 0.53 2.27 -1.31
CA THR A 145 -0.62 1.34 -1.44
C THR A 145 -1.98 2.02 -1.30
N ASP A 146 -2.02 3.13 -0.55
CA ASP A 146 -3.23 3.88 -0.22
C ASP A 146 -3.67 4.84 -1.34
N GLU A 147 -2.80 5.08 -2.33
CA GLU A 147 -3.04 5.95 -3.49
C GLU A 147 -3.51 5.15 -4.73
N LEU A 148 -3.56 3.82 -4.62
CA LEU A 148 -3.88 2.91 -5.73
C LEU A 148 -5.35 2.48 -5.71
N ILE A 149 -5.98 2.47 -6.89
CA ILE A 149 -7.32 1.90 -7.08
C ILE A 149 -7.18 0.42 -7.42
N VAL A 150 -7.96 -0.43 -6.75
CA VAL A 150 -8.03 -1.87 -7.07
C VAL A 150 -8.62 -2.04 -8.48
N GLU A 151 -7.81 -2.59 -9.38
CA GLU A 151 -8.20 -2.92 -10.76
C GLU A 151 -8.85 -4.31 -10.81
N ALA A 152 -8.30 -5.27 -10.07
CA ALA A 152 -8.84 -6.62 -9.95
C ALA A 152 -8.43 -7.28 -8.62
N SER A 153 -9.26 -8.19 -8.13
CA SER A 153 -8.97 -8.98 -6.94
C SER A 153 -8.53 -10.39 -7.31
N GLY A 154 -7.46 -10.84 -6.70
CA GLY A 154 -6.98 -12.22 -6.79
C GLY A 154 -7.68 -13.16 -5.81
N HIS A 155 -7.13 -14.36 -5.69
CA HIS A 155 -7.64 -15.37 -4.77
C HIS A 155 -7.26 -15.07 -3.31
N THR A 156 -8.13 -15.51 -2.39
CA THR A 156 -7.84 -15.58 -0.96
C THR A 156 -7.36 -16.98 -0.62
N PHE A 157 -6.35 -17.07 0.24
CA PHE A 157 -5.78 -18.32 0.73
C PHE A 157 -5.82 -18.35 2.25
N GLU A 158 -6.27 -19.49 2.78
CA GLU A 158 -6.27 -19.75 4.21
C GLU A 158 -4.90 -20.25 4.68
N VAL A 159 -4.49 -19.80 5.86
CA VAL A 159 -3.32 -20.29 6.60
C VAL A 159 -3.73 -20.58 8.05
N PRO A 160 -2.95 -21.36 8.83
CA PRO A 160 -3.38 -21.74 10.18
C PRO A 160 -3.70 -20.58 11.12
N SER A 161 -3.10 -19.40 10.89
CA SER A 161 -3.25 -18.22 11.74
C SER A 161 -4.11 -17.10 11.14
N GLY A 162 -4.83 -17.37 10.04
CA GLY A 162 -5.68 -16.40 9.37
C GLY A 162 -5.71 -16.62 7.86
N GLN A 163 -5.70 -15.54 7.09
CA GLN A 163 -5.75 -15.60 5.64
C GLN A 163 -4.85 -14.55 5.01
N TRP A 164 -4.57 -14.72 3.73
CA TRP A 164 -4.00 -13.67 2.91
C TRP A 164 -4.66 -13.67 1.54
N ARG A 165 -4.64 -12.51 0.88
CA ARG A 165 -5.15 -12.33 -0.49
C ARG A 165 -4.24 -11.41 -1.26
N PHE A 166 -4.40 -11.37 -2.57
CA PHE A 166 -3.66 -10.43 -3.41
C PHE A 166 -4.59 -9.67 -4.35
N LEU A 167 -4.17 -8.47 -4.75
CA LEU A 167 -4.93 -7.56 -5.61
C LEU A 167 -3.99 -7.02 -6.69
N LEU A 168 -4.53 -6.77 -7.88
CA LEU A 168 -3.94 -5.86 -8.85
C LEU A 168 -4.51 -4.47 -8.60
N ALA A 169 -3.65 -3.49 -8.40
CA ALA A 169 -4.04 -2.11 -8.22
C ALA A 169 -3.26 -1.20 -9.17
N ARG A 170 -3.83 -0.03 -9.49
CA ARG A 170 -3.21 0.94 -10.40
C ARG A 170 -3.40 2.38 -9.95
N ASP A 171 -2.61 3.29 -10.54
CA ASP A 171 -2.85 4.74 -10.39
C ASP A 171 -4.31 5.07 -10.76
N ALA A 172 -4.94 5.97 -10.00
CA ALA A 172 -6.29 6.45 -10.29
C ALA A 172 -6.40 7.07 -11.69
N ALA A 173 -5.44 7.93 -12.01
CA ALA A 173 -5.29 8.55 -13.32
C ALA A 173 -3.90 8.25 -13.88
N PRO A 174 -3.75 8.08 -15.20
CA PRO A 174 -2.47 7.75 -15.79
C PRO A 174 -1.56 8.99 -15.80
N ARG A 175 -0.27 8.74 -15.62
CA ARG A 175 0.80 9.74 -15.54
C ARG A 175 1.67 9.72 -16.78
N GLY A 176 2.52 10.73 -16.97
CA GLY A 176 3.55 10.67 -18.01
C GLY A 176 4.44 9.44 -17.79
N CYS A 177 4.64 8.63 -18.84
CA CYS A 177 5.44 7.40 -18.75
C CYS A 177 6.88 7.65 -18.32
N THR A 178 7.45 8.76 -18.79
CA THR A 178 8.77 9.27 -18.44
C THR A 178 8.71 10.80 -18.40
N ALA A 179 9.69 11.45 -17.77
CA ALA A 179 9.74 12.90 -17.68
C ALA A 179 9.73 13.53 -19.10
N GLY A 180 8.74 14.39 -19.36
CA GLY A 180 8.59 15.08 -20.64
C GLY A 180 7.94 14.26 -21.77
N SER A 181 7.50 13.02 -21.51
CA SER A 181 6.78 12.22 -22.50
C SER A 181 5.31 12.61 -22.61
N THR A 182 4.78 12.63 -23.83
CA THR A 182 3.34 12.75 -24.10
C THR A 182 2.59 11.43 -23.92
N ASN A 183 3.30 10.30 -23.83
CA ASN A 183 2.68 9.00 -23.62
C ASN A 183 2.23 8.88 -22.17
N ARG A 184 0.99 8.43 -21.98
CA ARG A 184 0.41 8.20 -20.65
C ARG A 184 0.54 6.75 -20.25
N CYS A 185 0.83 6.53 -18.98
CA CYS A 185 1.05 5.23 -18.39
C CYS A 185 0.29 5.08 -17.08
N TYR A 186 -0.15 3.86 -16.80
CA TYR A 186 -0.58 3.46 -15.47
C TYR A 186 0.57 2.76 -14.76
N TYR A 187 0.88 3.19 -13.54
CA TYR A 187 1.54 2.31 -12.59
C TYR A 187 0.58 1.22 -12.19
N ARG A 188 1.04 -0.02 -12.22
CA ARG A 188 0.30 -1.19 -11.74
C ARG A 188 1.15 -1.94 -10.73
N ALA A 189 0.49 -2.45 -9.70
CA ALA A 189 1.13 -3.17 -8.61
C ALA A 189 0.31 -4.39 -8.22
N VAL A 190 1.00 -5.48 -7.91
CA VAL A 190 0.43 -6.60 -7.16
C VAL A 190 0.67 -6.34 -5.69
N ILE A 191 -0.42 -6.25 -4.94
CA ILE A 191 -0.41 -6.00 -3.50
C ILE A 191 -0.87 -7.27 -2.81
N VAL A 192 -0.10 -7.75 -1.84
CA VAL A 192 -0.54 -8.81 -0.91
C VAL A 192 -1.06 -8.17 0.37
N LEU A 193 -2.24 -8.59 0.79
CA LEU A 193 -2.86 -8.25 2.06
C LEU A 193 -2.76 -9.48 2.96
N ASN A 194 -1.89 -9.41 3.95
CA ASN A 194 -1.68 -10.47 4.92
C ASN A 194 -2.47 -10.19 6.19
N GLU A 195 -3.57 -10.92 6.40
CA GLU A 195 -4.42 -10.81 7.57
C GLU A 195 -4.11 -11.90 8.60
N SER A 196 -3.04 -12.67 8.41
CA SER A 196 -2.58 -13.72 9.33
C SER A 196 -1.57 -13.21 10.36
N ASP A 197 -1.25 -14.06 11.34
CA ASP A 197 -0.17 -13.82 12.33
C ASP A 197 1.18 -14.42 11.90
N GLU A 198 1.32 -14.74 10.61
CA GLU A 198 2.54 -15.26 10.00
C GLU A 198 3.21 -14.18 9.14
N THR A 199 4.53 -14.11 9.17
CA THR A 199 5.28 -13.41 8.12
C THR A 199 5.27 -14.28 6.87
N LEU A 200 4.92 -13.71 5.71
CA LEU A 200 4.85 -14.43 4.45
C LEU A 200 6.06 -14.10 3.55
N GLU A 201 6.57 -15.11 2.89
CA GLU A 201 7.49 -14.99 1.76
C GLU A 201 6.68 -15.12 0.47
N CYS A 202 6.58 -14.01 -0.27
CA CYS A 202 5.72 -13.90 -1.44
C CYS A 202 6.52 -13.64 -2.72
N THR A 203 6.09 -14.27 -3.81
CA THR A 203 6.47 -13.93 -5.19
C THR A 203 5.23 -13.42 -5.90
N GLY A 204 5.33 -12.28 -6.58
CA GLY A 204 4.21 -11.67 -7.30
C GLY A 204 4.58 -11.36 -8.74
N GLU A 205 3.61 -11.44 -9.65
CA GLU A 205 3.82 -11.24 -11.08
C GLU A 205 2.72 -10.42 -11.75
N ILE A 206 3.10 -9.67 -12.79
CA ILE A 206 2.19 -9.04 -13.75
C ILE A 206 2.65 -9.42 -15.16
N SER A 207 1.75 -9.98 -15.96
CA SER A 207 1.94 -10.18 -17.40
C SER A 207 1.06 -9.21 -18.18
N TYR A 208 1.56 -8.73 -19.32
CA TYR A 208 0.90 -7.72 -20.15
C TYR A 208 0.52 -8.26 -21.53
N ASP A 209 -0.58 -7.75 -22.09
CA ASP A 209 -0.88 -7.88 -23.52
C ASP A 209 -0.04 -6.86 -24.32
N GLY A 210 1.27 -7.11 -24.39
CA GLY A 210 2.27 -6.18 -24.90
C GLY A 210 3.50 -6.19 -24.00
N THR A 211 4.01 -5.00 -23.64
CA THR A 211 5.11 -4.85 -22.69
C THR A 211 4.89 -3.64 -21.79
N ASP A 212 5.53 -3.65 -20.62
CA ASP A 212 5.73 -2.45 -19.80
C ASP A 212 6.62 -1.41 -20.53
N ILE A 213 6.87 -0.25 -19.91
CA ILE A 213 7.73 0.79 -20.48
C ILE A 213 9.21 0.39 -20.57
N ALA A 214 9.63 -0.65 -19.85
CA ALA A 214 10.98 -1.20 -19.89
C ALA A 214 11.13 -2.31 -20.94
N GLY A 215 10.05 -2.65 -21.67
CA GLY A 215 10.05 -3.67 -22.72
C GLY A 215 9.82 -5.09 -22.19
N ASN A 216 9.41 -5.24 -20.93
CA ASN A 216 9.14 -6.53 -20.32
C ASN A 216 7.68 -6.96 -20.57
N PRO A 217 7.43 -8.15 -21.15
CA PRO A 217 6.06 -8.69 -21.25
C PRO A 217 5.56 -9.25 -19.92
N LYS A 218 6.47 -9.54 -18.99
CA LYS A 218 6.20 -10.03 -17.64
C LYS A 218 7.19 -9.41 -16.67
N VAL A 219 6.69 -8.96 -15.53
CA VAL A 219 7.50 -8.52 -14.38
C VAL A 219 7.21 -9.39 -13.18
N GLU A 220 8.26 -9.76 -12.45
CA GLU A 220 8.18 -10.63 -11.27
C GLU A 220 9.13 -10.09 -10.20
N ALA A 221 8.68 -10.12 -8.95
CA ALA A 221 9.52 -9.76 -7.82
C ALA A 221 9.14 -10.56 -6.57
N LYS A 222 10.05 -10.58 -5.60
CA LYS A 222 9.87 -11.25 -4.31
C LYS A 222 9.88 -10.25 -3.18
N ALA A 223 9.05 -10.46 -2.18
CA ALA A 223 9.05 -9.64 -0.98
C ALA A 223 8.57 -10.40 0.26
N LEU A 224 9.01 -9.91 1.42
CA LEU A 224 8.47 -10.32 2.72
C LEU A 224 7.29 -9.44 3.10
N VAL A 225 6.16 -10.08 3.39
CA VAL A 225 4.95 -9.42 3.90
C VAL A 225 4.83 -9.74 5.38
N LEU A 226 4.87 -8.71 6.22
CA LEU A 226 4.78 -8.90 7.66
C LEU A 226 3.37 -9.34 8.05
N GLU A 227 3.24 -9.93 9.23
CA GLU A 227 1.96 -10.24 9.85
C GLU A 227 1.05 -9.00 9.90
N ARG A 228 -0.26 -9.19 9.69
CA ARG A 228 -1.27 -8.12 9.75
C ARG A 228 -0.88 -6.85 8.96
N SER A 229 -0.30 -7.02 7.78
CA SER A 229 0.17 -5.91 6.95
C SER A 229 -0.15 -6.10 5.47
N SER A 230 -0.10 -5.01 4.71
CA SER A 230 -0.15 -5.03 3.24
C SER A 230 1.21 -4.67 2.66
N ARG A 231 1.54 -5.20 1.48
CA ARG A 231 2.78 -4.87 0.79
C ARG A 231 2.65 -5.01 -0.73
N VAL A 232 3.21 -4.04 -1.47
CA VAL A 232 3.47 -4.18 -2.91
C VAL A 232 4.58 -5.21 -3.11
N ILE A 233 4.30 -6.27 -3.84
CA ILE A 233 5.27 -7.33 -4.14
C ILE A 233 6.04 -7.01 -5.42
N THR A 234 5.29 -6.69 -6.47
CA THR A 234 5.83 -6.29 -7.77
C THR A 234 5.03 -5.12 -8.32
N SER A 235 5.67 -4.30 -9.14
CA SER A 235 5.03 -3.21 -9.84
C SER A 235 5.73 -2.91 -11.15
N SER A 236 5.00 -2.30 -12.08
CA SER A 236 5.60 -1.71 -13.27
C SER A 236 4.72 -0.62 -13.86
N LEU A 237 5.27 0.12 -14.83
CA LEU A 237 4.57 1.13 -15.60
C LEU A 237 4.27 0.58 -16.98
N ALA A 238 3.04 0.65 -17.43
CA ALA A 238 2.65 0.27 -18.78
C ALA A 238 1.84 1.39 -19.43
N GLN A 239 1.97 1.54 -20.76
CA GLN A 239 1.19 2.55 -21.49
C GLN A 239 -0.31 2.33 -21.29
N GLU A 240 -1.10 3.40 -21.37
CA GLU A 240 -2.55 3.38 -21.17
C GLU A 240 -3.26 2.35 -22.09
N THR A 241 -2.69 2.09 -23.26
CA THR A 241 -3.18 1.10 -24.23
C THR A 241 -2.79 -0.34 -23.92
N VAL A 242 -1.90 -0.57 -22.94
CA VAL A 242 -1.39 -1.89 -22.56
C VAL A 242 -2.07 -2.34 -21.27
N SER A 243 -2.84 -3.42 -21.38
CA SER A 243 -3.57 -4.03 -20.26
C SER A 243 -2.73 -5.12 -19.58
N ALA A 244 -2.88 -5.24 -18.26
CA ALA A 244 -2.42 -6.43 -17.56
C ALA A 244 -3.34 -7.60 -17.92
N SER A 245 -2.77 -8.68 -18.43
CA SER A 245 -3.51 -9.88 -18.86
C SER A 245 -3.57 -10.95 -17.79
N VAL A 246 -2.50 -11.07 -17.00
CA VAL A 246 -2.41 -11.98 -15.86
C VAL A 246 -1.74 -11.26 -14.70
N PHE A 247 -2.23 -11.51 -13.49
CA PHE A 247 -1.54 -11.14 -12.25
C PHE A 247 -1.71 -12.28 -11.25
N ASP A 248 -0.66 -12.56 -10.49
CA ASP A 248 -0.69 -13.61 -9.48
C ASP A 248 0.23 -13.28 -8.29
N ALA A 249 -0.03 -13.92 -7.16
CA ALA A 249 0.88 -13.94 -6.02
C ALA A 249 0.89 -15.32 -5.37
N THR A 250 2.09 -15.86 -5.15
CA THR A 250 2.30 -17.08 -4.38
C THR A 250 3.02 -16.74 -3.09
N CYS A 251 2.39 -17.02 -1.96
CA CYS A 251 2.96 -16.78 -0.63
C CYS A 251 3.10 -18.06 0.18
N THR A 252 4.18 -18.14 0.96
CA THR A 252 4.43 -19.22 1.91
C THR A 252 4.73 -18.66 3.30
N ALA A 253 4.18 -19.30 4.33
CA ALA A 253 4.42 -18.89 5.71
C ALA A 253 5.87 -19.15 6.09
N ARG A 254 6.54 -18.12 6.61
CA ARG A 254 7.92 -18.23 7.04
C ARG A 254 8.01 -18.92 8.41
N PRO A 255 8.89 -19.93 8.58
CA PRO A 255 9.12 -20.53 9.88
C PRO A 255 9.57 -19.49 10.92
N LYS A 256 8.95 -19.49 12.11
CA LYS A 256 9.36 -18.64 13.23
C LYS A 256 10.77 -19.02 13.67
N LEU A 257 11.63 -18.02 13.87
CA LEU A 257 12.97 -18.26 14.37
C LEU A 257 12.92 -18.84 15.80
N PRO A 258 13.77 -19.83 16.13
CA PRO A 258 13.87 -20.35 17.49
C PRO A 258 14.19 -19.25 18.50
N ALA A 259 13.63 -19.32 19.71
CA ALA A 259 13.96 -18.38 20.77
C ALA A 259 15.47 -18.42 21.09
N LEU A 260 16.06 -17.27 21.37
CA LEU A 260 17.43 -17.20 21.87
C LEU A 260 17.47 -17.74 23.31
N SER A 261 18.55 -18.45 23.66
CA SER A 261 18.81 -18.89 25.03
C SER A 261 19.26 -17.75 25.96
N THR A 262 19.44 -16.55 25.42
CA THR A 262 19.89 -15.36 26.14
C THR A 262 18.86 -14.93 27.18
N PRO A 263 19.22 -14.88 28.48
CA PRO A 263 18.28 -14.49 29.54
C PRO A 263 17.69 -13.10 29.33
N ALA A 264 16.43 -12.89 29.71
CA ALA A 264 15.72 -11.61 29.53
C ALA A 264 16.39 -10.40 30.22
N LYS A 265 17.18 -10.63 31.29
CA LYS A 265 17.97 -9.58 31.96
C LYS A 265 19.15 -9.08 31.13
N CYS A 266 19.54 -9.83 30.09
CA CYS A 266 20.67 -9.52 29.25
C CYS A 266 20.27 -8.52 28.17
N LYS A 267 20.94 -7.39 28.16
CA LYS A 267 20.74 -6.28 27.21
C LYS A 267 22.03 -5.99 26.49
N TYR A 268 21.91 -5.47 25.28
CA TYR A 268 23.04 -4.93 24.53
C TYR A 268 22.78 -3.47 24.20
N GLU A 269 23.86 -2.74 23.97
CA GLU A 269 23.83 -1.36 23.52
C GLU A 269 24.70 -1.21 22.28
N VAL A 270 24.22 -0.43 21.31
CA VAL A 270 25.00 -0.02 20.16
C VAL A 270 25.77 1.24 20.54
N VAL A 271 27.06 1.10 20.78
CA VAL A 271 27.96 2.19 21.21
C VAL A 271 28.37 3.05 20.03
N THR A 272 28.60 2.42 18.87
CA THR A 272 28.90 3.12 17.61
C THR A 272 28.04 2.52 16.51
N PRO A 273 26.97 3.21 16.10
CA PRO A 273 26.12 2.76 15.01
C PRO A 273 26.80 2.99 13.66
N VAL A 274 26.29 2.32 12.63
CA VAL A 274 26.63 2.59 11.22
C VAL A 274 25.38 3.05 10.47
N ALA A 275 25.55 3.82 9.40
CA ALA A 275 24.43 4.18 8.53
C ALA A 275 24.13 3.01 7.58
N ILE A 276 22.93 2.43 7.66
CA ILE A 276 22.57 1.25 6.85
C ILE A 276 22.55 1.57 5.35
N ALA A 277 22.23 2.81 4.97
CA ALA A 277 22.25 3.27 3.58
C ALA A 277 23.63 3.11 2.92
N ASP A 278 24.72 3.27 3.68
CA ASP A 278 26.09 3.11 3.18
C ASP A 278 26.41 1.65 2.81
N TYR A 279 25.64 0.69 3.35
CA TYR A 279 25.80 -0.74 3.09
C TYR A 279 24.84 -1.25 2.02
N TYR A 280 23.90 -0.43 1.53
CA TYR A 280 22.91 -0.87 0.53
C TYR A 280 23.60 -1.12 -0.83
N PRO A 281 23.69 -2.38 -1.31
CA PRO A 281 24.38 -2.70 -2.55
C PRO A 281 23.81 -1.89 -3.74
N PRO A 282 24.65 -1.21 -4.54
CA PRO A 282 24.19 -0.44 -5.69
C PRO A 282 23.39 -1.26 -6.71
N ALA A 283 23.78 -2.52 -6.94
CA ALA A 283 23.06 -3.42 -7.83
C ALA A 283 21.65 -3.75 -7.32
N SER A 284 21.52 -4.05 -6.02
CA SER A 284 20.22 -4.27 -5.37
C SER A 284 19.33 -3.03 -5.42
N ARG A 285 19.90 -1.83 -5.19
CA ARG A 285 19.17 -0.56 -5.37
C ARG A 285 18.66 -0.38 -6.79
N ALA A 286 19.51 -0.62 -7.79
CA ALA A 286 19.14 -0.50 -9.19
C ALA A 286 18.09 -1.53 -9.62
N ALA A 287 18.11 -2.72 -9.01
CA ALA A 287 17.13 -3.79 -9.22
C ALA A 287 15.85 -3.63 -8.39
N GLY A 288 15.76 -2.61 -7.54
CA GLY A 288 14.60 -2.36 -6.68
C GLY A 288 14.43 -3.39 -5.55
N GLU A 289 15.50 -4.09 -5.16
CA GLU A 289 15.47 -5.12 -4.13
C GLU A 289 15.43 -4.50 -2.73
N GLU A 290 14.41 -4.84 -1.94
CA GLU A 290 14.25 -4.37 -0.57
C GLU A 290 14.01 -5.54 0.38
N GLY A 291 14.27 -5.35 1.66
CA GLY A 291 13.81 -6.31 2.65
C GLY A 291 14.51 -6.23 4.00
N PRO A 292 13.85 -6.77 5.04
CA PRO A 292 14.49 -6.98 6.34
C PRO A 292 15.39 -8.22 6.32
N VAL A 293 16.56 -8.09 6.93
CA VAL A 293 17.46 -9.20 7.30
C VAL A 293 17.50 -9.27 8.82
N THR A 294 17.33 -10.46 9.40
CA THR A 294 17.59 -10.66 10.83
C THR A 294 18.98 -11.24 11.00
N VAL A 295 19.86 -10.48 11.66
CA VAL A 295 21.25 -10.85 11.92
C VAL A 295 21.40 -11.30 13.36
N GLU A 296 22.04 -12.44 13.58
CA GLU A 296 22.35 -12.98 14.90
C GLU A 296 23.86 -12.88 15.16
N PHE A 297 24.23 -12.41 16.36
CA PHE A 297 25.62 -12.13 16.72
C PHE A 297 25.88 -12.35 18.22
N SER A 298 27.17 -12.45 18.58
CA SER A 298 27.66 -12.61 19.95
C SER A 298 28.42 -11.35 20.40
N LEU A 299 28.33 -10.99 21.68
CA LEU A 299 29.04 -9.82 22.25
C LEU A 299 29.98 -10.21 23.38
N ARG A 300 31.16 -9.59 23.45
CA ARG A 300 32.17 -9.88 24.50
C ARG A 300 31.87 -9.24 25.86
N GLY A 301 30.76 -8.52 25.99
CA GLY A 301 30.34 -7.78 27.19
C GLY A 301 30.83 -6.34 27.26
N LYS A 302 32.08 -6.06 26.87
CA LYS A 302 32.57 -4.67 26.70
C LYS A 302 32.37 -4.17 25.27
N ALA A 303 32.42 -2.85 25.08
CA ALA A 303 32.38 -2.20 23.77
C ALA A 303 33.44 -2.80 22.83
N ALA A 304 32.98 -3.51 21.80
CA ALA A 304 33.79 -4.13 20.77
C ALA A 304 32.91 -4.46 19.56
N ASN A 305 33.54 -4.79 18.43
CA ASN A 305 32.81 -5.38 17.31
C ASN A 305 32.15 -6.71 17.72
N PRO A 306 30.91 -6.98 17.28
CA PRO A 306 30.29 -8.28 17.42
C PRO A 306 31.10 -9.40 16.76
N HIS A 307 30.90 -10.64 17.21
CA HIS A 307 31.51 -11.84 16.61
C HIS A 307 30.45 -12.91 16.34
N ASP A 308 30.82 -13.94 15.58
CA ASP A 308 29.90 -14.99 15.12
C ASP A 308 28.65 -14.43 14.42
N VAL A 309 28.83 -13.33 13.69
CA VAL A 309 27.76 -12.60 13.02
C VAL A 309 27.27 -13.39 11.82
N ARG A 310 25.96 -13.63 11.73
CA ARG A 310 25.35 -14.35 10.61
C ARG A 310 23.91 -13.93 10.37
N ALA A 311 23.46 -13.97 9.13
CA ALA A 311 22.04 -13.86 8.82
C ALA A 311 21.32 -15.14 9.29
N VAL A 312 20.21 -14.98 10.00
CA VAL A 312 19.34 -16.09 10.45
C VAL A 312 17.95 -16.02 9.84
N ALA A 313 17.54 -14.86 9.32
CA ALA A 313 16.40 -14.74 8.41
C ALA A 313 16.78 -13.81 7.25
N SER A 314 16.59 -14.32 6.03
CA SER A 314 16.97 -13.66 4.78
C SER A 314 15.98 -12.58 4.36
N SER A 315 16.44 -11.59 3.62
CA SER A 315 15.61 -10.63 2.87
C SER A 315 15.05 -11.17 1.55
N LEU A 316 15.39 -12.42 1.20
CA LEU A 316 15.21 -13.08 -0.10
C LEU A 316 16.29 -12.74 -1.14
N TYR A 317 17.17 -11.78 -0.82
CA TYR A 317 18.23 -11.31 -1.69
C TYR A 317 19.59 -11.51 -1.00
N PRO A 318 20.43 -12.46 -1.47
CA PRO A 318 21.71 -12.78 -0.83
C PRO A 318 22.63 -11.57 -0.64
N ALA A 319 22.65 -10.64 -1.60
CA ALA A 319 23.45 -9.42 -1.52
C ALA A 319 23.04 -8.52 -0.34
N LEU A 320 21.75 -8.40 -0.06
CA LEU A 320 21.25 -7.67 1.11
C LEU A 320 21.58 -8.39 2.42
N ASP A 321 21.53 -9.73 2.42
CA ASP A 321 21.88 -10.54 3.60
C ASP A 321 23.36 -10.37 3.98
N GLU A 322 24.25 -10.43 2.99
CA GLU A 322 25.68 -10.19 3.15
C GLU A 322 25.96 -8.75 3.63
N ALA A 323 25.26 -7.77 3.04
CA ALA A 323 25.36 -6.36 3.44
C ALA A 323 24.93 -6.15 4.89
N ALA A 324 23.85 -6.78 5.34
CA ALA A 324 23.39 -6.69 6.73
C ALA A 324 24.39 -7.32 7.71
N VAL A 325 24.95 -8.49 7.37
CA VAL A 325 26.01 -9.13 8.18
C VAL A 325 27.21 -8.20 8.31
N LYS A 326 27.64 -7.59 7.21
CA LYS A 326 28.76 -6.64 7.21
C LYS A 326 28.44 -5.41 8.07
N ALA A 327 27.27 -4.80 7.88
CA ALA A 327 26.84 -3.62 8.64
C ALA A 327 26.86 -3.88 10.15
N VAL A 328 26.32 -5.02 10.59
CA VAL A 328 26.30 -5.39 12.02
C VAL A 328 27.70 -5.70 12.54
N SER A 329 28.57 -6.32 11.73
CA SER A 329 29.96 -6.61 12.11
C SER A 329 30.79 -5.33 12.33
N ASP A 330 30.52 -4.29 11.55
CA ASP A 330 31.24 -3.02 11.60
C ASP A 330 30.76 -2.09 12.73
N MET A 331 29.62 -2.38 13.39
CA MET A 331 29.16 -1.67 14.58
C MET A 331 30.03 -1.96 15.81
N VAL A 332 30.07 -1.04 16.76
CA VAL A 332 30.63 -1.30 18.11
C VAL A 332 29.48 -1.46 19.09
N MET A 333 29.47 -2.57 19.82
CA MET A 333 28.40 -2.92 20.74
C MET A 333 28.94 -3.42 22.08
N SER A 334 28.16 -3.24 23.14
CA SER A 334 28.46 -3.72 24.50
C SER A 334 27.28 -4.52 25.06
N SER A 335 27.50 -5.28 26.12
CA SER A 335 26.43 -6.01 26.79
C SER A 335 26.72 -6.27 28.27
N ASN A 336 25.69 -6.25 29.10
CA ASN A 336 25.80 -6.70 30.48
C ASN A 336 25.96 -8.23 30.65
N CYS A 337 25.85 -9.01 29.56
CA CYS A 337 26.02 -10.46 29.55
C CYS A 337 27.07 -10.88 28.51
N PRO A 338 28.33 -11.12 28.93
CA PRO A 338 29.38 -11.58 28.04
C PRO A 338 29.02 -12.89 27.32
N ASN A 339 29.41 -12.97 26.05
CA ASN A 339 29.24 -14.09 25.13
C ASN A 339 27.78 -14.54 24.92
N SER A 340 26.81 -13.68 25.23
CA SER A 340 25.40 -13.93 24.93
C SER A 340 25.09 -13.65 23.46
N ARG A 341 24.09 -14.37 22.92
CA ARG A 341 23.60 -14.20 21.54
C ARG A 341 22.49 -13.17 21.48
N TYR A 342 22.50 -12.34 20.45
CA TYR A 342 21.50 -11.33 20.20
C TYR A 342 21.05 -11.38 18.75
N ARG A 343 19.89 -10.79 18.47
CA ARG A 343 19.40 -10.57 17.12
C ARG A 343 19.09 -9.10 16.91
N LEU A 344 19.40 -8.63 15.71
CA LEU A 344 19.06 -7.30 15.21
C LEU A 344 18.42 -7.44 13.84
N ARG A 345 17.32 -6.72 13.60
CA ARG A 345 16.71 -6.62 12.28
C ARG A 345 17.26 -5.38 11.58
N VAL A 346 17.88 -5.58 10.42
CA VAL A 346 18.36 -4.53 9.52
C VAL A 346 17.41 -4.49 8.34
N SER A 347 16.92 -3.31 7.96
CA SER A 347 15.98 -3.17 6.84
C SER A 347 16.58 -2.28 5.77
N PHE A 348 16.66 -2.79 4.54
CA PHE A 348 16.96 -1.99 3.35
C PHE A 348 15.65 -1.56 2.70
N LYS A 349 15.52 -0.25 2.45
CA LYS A 349 14.37 0.36 1.80
C LYS A 349 14.85 1.34 0.74
N LEU A 350 14.15 1.39 -0.38
CA LEU A 350 14.30 2.44 -1.39
C LEU A 350 13.75 3.75 -0.80
N GLU A 351 14.48 4.84 -1.03
CA GLU A 351 14.09 6.19 -0.60
C GLU A 351 13.13 6.86 -1.59
#